data_AF-A0A7M5V0J1-F1
#
_entry.id   AF-A0A7M5V0J1-F1
#
_cell.length_a   1.000
_cell.length_b   1.000
_cell.length_c   1.000
_cell.angle_alpha   90.00
_cell.angle_beta   90.00
_cell.angle_gamma   90.00
#
_symmetry.space_group_name_H-M   'P 1'
#
loop_
_entity.id
_entity.type
_entity.pdbx_description
1 polymer ?
#
loop_
_entity_poly.entity_id
_entity_poly.type
_entity_poly.pdbx_seq_one_letter_code
_entity_poly.pdbx_strand_id
1 'polypeptide(L)'
;SVHFESLKEHQMEVKNRRRVNSNRKITQSGKSSDKKSKKGRAAQTLQRYAKGWIARFFYRQFRHIAKLRKTAGRDLISIYKQHIYDIILRHDNGQSLEKPKVALDLRELCDYYIKLDKYEIAFDELSEEDRTTIKYQEVQLYFEVLGLTPTKAEIRIATDIILREDSPNYLTYGYTKENVIDIALHIFVPRGTHLQNTRKSTWLCPIVGNDDALRFGADKIKQITMDKCMRMTALSIRERQNAYTLGDIEKIEEAEYKAAQWHKAKIEEHRKLYKSNGGSNRKGKSAKGKKKK
;
A
#
# COMPACT_ATOMS: atom_id res chain seq x y z
N SER A 1 -36.47 -80.65 18.80
CA SER A 1 -35.88 -80.30 17.48
C SER A 1 -36.45 -79.01 16.89
N VAL A 2 -37.77 -78.76 16.94
CA VAL A 2 -38.42 -77.57 16.32
C VAL A 2 -37.87 -76.22 16.82
N HIS A 3 -37.47 -76.12 18.09
CA HIS A 3 -36.98 -74.85 18.65
C HIS A 3 -35.59 -74.43 18.12
N PHE A 4 -34.79 -75.40 17.66
CA PHE A 4 -33.42 -75.18 17.19
C PHE A 4 -33.39 -74.72 15.71
N GLU A 5 -34.40 -75.10 14.93
CA GLU A 5 -34.57 -74.65 13.53
C GLU A 5 -35.03 -73.19 13.48
N SER A 6 -35.99 -72.80 14.32
CA SER A 6 -36.46 -71.42 14.45
C SER A 6 -35.33 -70.44 14.81
N LEU A 7 -34.42 -70.84 15.69
CA LEU A 7 -33.24 -70.04 16.06
C LEU A 7 -32.24 -69.89 14.91
N LYS A 8 -32.07 -70.92 14.08
CA LYS A 8 -31.20 -70.86 12.89
C LYS A 8 -31.79 -69.96 11.81
N GLU A 9 -33.10 -70.04 11.57
CA GLU A 9 -33.80 -69.17 10.63
C GLU A 9 -33.71 -67.70 11.05
N HIS A 10 -33.93 -67.41 12.33
CA HIS A 10 -33.84 -66.04 12.82
C HIS A 10 -32.42 -65.48 12.72
N GLN A 11 -31.39 -66.29 13.00
CA GLN A 11 -29.99 -65.87 12.80
C GLN A 11 -29.63 -65.66 11.33
N MET A 12 -30.16 -66.49 10.43
CA MET A 12 -29.99 -66.34 8.98
C MET A 12 -30.66 -65.06 8.47
N GLU A 13 -31.86 -64.75 8.96
CA GLU A 13 -32.58 -63.54 8.58
C GLU A 13 -31.89 -62.27 9.08
N VAL A 14 -31.38 -62.29 10.32
CA VAL A 14 -30.59 -61.17 10.87
C VAL A 14 -29.30 -60.95 10.09
N LYS A 15 -28.60 -62.02 9.68
CA LYS A 15 -27.41 -61.92 8.81
C LYS A 15 -27.76 -61.37 7.42
N ASN A 16 -28.87 -61.78 6.84
CA ASN A 16 -29.34 -61.27 5.54
C ASN A 16 -29.73 -59.80 5.62
N ARG A 17 -30.44 -59.36 6.67
CA ARG A 17 -30.77 -57.94 6.89
C ARG A 17 -29.50 -57.08 7.04
N ARG A 18 -28.47 -57.57 7.74
CA ARG A 18 -27.18 -56.88 7.87
C ARG A 18 -26.45 -56.76 6.53
N ARG A 19 -26.44 -57.81 5.69
CA ARG A 19 -25.84 -57.79 4.35
C ARG A 19 -26.56 -56.81 3.41
N VAL A 20 -27.91 -56.82 3.40
CA VAL A 20 -28.69 -55.90 2.57
C VAL A 20 -28.47 -54.44 2.99
N ASN A 21 -28.43 -54.16 4.29
CA ASN A 21 -28.18 -52.80 4.79
C ASN A 21 -26.74 -52.32 4.53
N SER A 22 -25.73 -53.21 4.61
CA SER A 22 -24.35 -52.90 4.23
C SER A 22 -24.23 -52.54 2.75
N ASN A 23 -24.85 -53.34 1.87
CA ASN A 23 -24.86 -53.09 0.43
C ASN A 23 -25.61 -51.81 0.05
N ARG A 24 -26.67 -51.45 0.79
CA ARG A 24 -27.39 -50.17 0.62
C ARG A 24 -26.53 -48.96 1.02
N LYS A 25 -25.74 -49.05 2.10
CA LYS A 25 -24.81 -47.97 2.50
C LYS A 25 -23.67 -47.77 1.50
N ILE A 26 -23.10 -48.85 0.96
CA ILE A 26 -22.02 -48.79 -0.04
C ILE A 26 -22.51 -48.17 -1.36
N THR A 27 -23.72 -48.53 -1.81
CA THR A 27 -24.31 -47.99 -3.04
C THR A 27 -24.77 -46.53 -2.91
N GLN A 28 -25.13 -46.07 -1.70
CA GLN A 28 -25.45 -44.66 -1.45
C GLN A 28 -24.21 -43.77 -1.29
N SER A 29 -23.13 -44.27 -0.66
CA SER A 29 -21.89 -43.50 -0.53
C SER A 29 -21.19 -43.27 -1.87
N GLY A 30 -21.13 -44.28 -2.75
CA GLY A 30 -20.56 -44.18 -4.10
C GLY A 30 -21.34 -43.25 -5.05
N LYS A 31 -22.68 -43.21 -4.96
CA LYS A 31 -23.50 -42.27 -5.74
C LYS A 31 -23.31 -40.80 -5.31
N SER A 32 -22.92 -40.56 -4.05
CA SER A 32 -22.69 -39.22 -3.53
C SER A 32 -21.32 -38.64 -3.91
N SER A 33 -20.27 -39.47 -3.94
CA SER A 33 -18.92 -39.05 -4.37
C SER A 33 -18.88 -38.76 -5.87
N ASP A 34 -19.58 -39.57 -6.66
CA ASP A 34 -19.65 -39.43 -8.12
C ASP A 34 -20.45 -38.19 -8.55
N LYS A 35 -21.52 -37.84 -7.82
CA LYS A 35 -22.24 -36.56 -7.97
C LYS A 35 -21.38 -35.35 -7.58
N LYS A 36 -20.57 -35.44 -6.52
CA LYS A 36 -19.63 -34.37 -6.11
C LYS A 36 -18.53 -34.17 -7.16
N SER A 37 -18.00 -35.26 -7.71
CA SER A 37 -17.01 -35.25 -8.81
C SER A 37 -17.58 -34.61 -10.08
N LYS A 38 -18.80 -34.96 -10.48
CA LYS A 38 -19.51 -34.35 -11.62
C LYS A 38 -19.77 -32.84 -11.42
N LYS A 39 -20.18 -32.43 -10.21
CA LYS A 39 -20.32 -31.00 -9.85
C LYS A 39 -18.99 -30.25 -9.93
N GLY A 40 -17.90 -30.86 -9.47
CA GLY A 40 -16.54 -30.29 -9.57
C GLY A 40 -16.11 -30.08 -11.03
N ARG A 41 -16.33 -31.06 -11.90
CA ARG A 41 -16.03 -30.95 -13.34
C ARG A 41 -16.88 -29.88 -14.05
N ALA A 42 -18.16 -29.77 -13.70
CA ALA A 42 -19.03 -28.73 -14.22
C ALA A 42 -18.56 -27.33 -13.77
N ALA A 43 -18.21 -27.16 -12.50
CA ALA A 43 -17.67 -25.90 -11.97
C ALA A 43 -16.35 -25.52 -12.65
N GLN A 44 -15.42 -26.47 -12.84
CA GLN A 44 -14.17 -26.24 -13.57
C GLN A 44 -14.42 -25.83 -15.03
N THR A 45 -15.40 -26.44 -15.69
CA THR A 45 -15.78 -26.09 -17.06
C THR A 45 -16.32 -24.66 -17.11
N LEU A 46 -17.23 -24.30 -16.19
CA LEU A 46 -17.76 -22.94 -16.09
C LEU A 46 -16.65 -21.92 -15.78
N GLN A 47 -15.73 -22.23 -14.88
CA GLN A 47 -14.58 -21.39 -14.56
C GLN A 47 -13.68 -21.17 -15.78
N ARG A 48 -13.42 -22.21 -16.60
CA ARG A 48 -12.64 -22.08 -17.84
C ARG A 48 -13.33 -21.15 -18.84
N TYR A 49 -14.65 -21.31 -19.03
CA TYR A 49 -15.43 -20.42 -19.90
C TYR A 49 -15.41 -18.99 -19.39
N ALA A 50 -15.62 -18.78 -18.09
CA ALA A 50 -15.57 -17.46 -17.47
C ALA A 50 -14.18 -16.82 -17.62
N LYS A 51 -13.10 -17.52 -17.26
CA LYS A 51 -11.71 -17.03 -17.43
C LYS A 51 -11.40 -16.69 -18.89
N GLY A 52 -11.78 -17.56 -19.83
CA GLY A 52 -11.58 -17.32 -21.26
C GLY A 52 -12.39 -16.15 -21.79
N TRP A 53 -13.63 -15.96 -21.31
CA TRP A 53 -14.46 -14.81 -21.65
C TRP A 53 -13.85 -13.51 -21.14
N ILE A 54 -13.40 -13.48 -19.88
CA ILE A 54 -12.72 -12.32 -19.28
C ILE A 54 -11.43 -11.97 -20.05
N ALA A 55 -10.60 -12.97 -20.38
CA ALA A 55 -9.38 -12.74 -21.15
C ALA A 55 -9.68 -12.15 -22.55
N ARG A 56 -10.71 -12.66 -23.24
CA ARG A 56 -11.15 -12.10 -24.53
C ARG A 56 -11.72 -10.69 -24.41
N PHE A 57 -12.43 -10.40 -23.32
CA PHE A 57 -12.96 -9.08 -23.03
C PHE A 57 -11.83 -8.06 -22.91
N PHE A 58 -10.85 -8.32 -22.04
CA PHE A 58 -9.70 -7.41 -21.86
C PHE A 58 -8.82 -7.31 -23.12
N TYR A 59 -8.64 -8.40 -23.86
CA TYR A 59 -7.92 -8.35 -25.13
C TYR A 59 -8.62 -7.45 -26.17
N ARG A 60 -9.95 -7.53 -26.28
CA ARG A 60 -10.74 -6.65 -27.16
C ARG A 60 -10.64 -5.20 -26.73
N GLN A 61 -10.72 -4.94 -25.42
CA GLN A 61 -10.59 -3.61 -24.85
C GLN A 61 -9.20 -3.02 -25.12
N PHE A 62 -8.14 -3.79 -24.88
CA PHE A 62 -6.78 -3.39 -25.21
C PHE A 62 -6.61 -3.07 -26.70
N ARG A 63 -7.16 -3.90 -27.59
CA ARG A 63 -7.12 -3.65 -29.04
C ARG A 63 -7.87 -2.38 -29.41
N HIS A 64 -8.95 -2.05 -28.71
CA HIS A 64 -9.68 -0.81 -28.90
C HIS A 64 -8.84 0.41 -28.47
N ILE A 65 -8.20 0.35 -27.30
CA ILE A 65 -7.26 1.38 -26.83
C ILE A 65 -6.13 1.61 -27.84
N ALA A 66 -5.53 0.53 -28.36
CA ALA A 66 -4.48 0.62 -29.37
C ALA A 66 -4.95 1.32 -30.67
N LYS A 67 -6.18 1.06 -31.09
CA LYS A 67 -6.79 1.75 -32.24
C LYS A 67 -7.02 3.24 -31.97
N LEU A 68 -7.54 3.58 -30.79
CA LEU A 68 -7.81 4.98 -30.42
C LEU A 68 -6.52 5.80 -30.37
N ARG A 69 -5.46 5.24 -29.77
CA ARG A 69 -4.14 5.89 -29.68
C ARG A 69 -3.30 5.79 -30.96
N LYS A 70 -3.81 5.14 -32.02
CA LYS A 70 -3.13 4.94 -33.31
C LYS A 70 -1.72 4.34 -33.18
N THR A 71 -1.51 3.49 -32.18
CA THR A 71 -0.21 2.88 -31.86
C THR A 71 -0.28 1.35 -31.94
N ALA A 72 0.86 0.71 -32.21
CA ALA A 72 0.91 -0.74 -32.17
C ALA A 72 0.79 -1.23 -30.72
N GLY A 73 0.10 -2.35 -30.51
CA GLY A 73 -0.06 -2.92 -29.17
C GLY A 73 1.28 -3.28 -28.49
N ARG A 74 2.31 -3.63 -29.26
CA ARG A 74 3.65 -3.90 -28.71
C ARG A 74 4.26 -2.64 -28.10
N ASP A 75 4.11 -1.51 -28.78
CA ASP A 75 4.66 -0.22 -28.34
C ASP A 75 3.94 0.25 -27.09
N LEU A 76 2.62 0.09 -27.02
CA LEU A 76 1.84 0.38 -25.81
C LEU A 76 2.26 -0.46 -24.60
N ILE A 77 2.58 -1.74 -24.81
CA ILE A 77 3.09 -2.59 -23.74
C ILE A 77 4.48 -2.12 -23.32
N SER A 78 5.32 -1.66 -24.25
CA SER A 78 6.64 -1.11 -23.95
C SER A 78 6.55 0.15 -23.11
N ILE A 79 5.72 1.12 -23.53
CA ILE A 79 5.47 2.38 -22.82
C ILE A 79 4.93 2.10 -21.42
N TYR A 80 3.94 1.22 -21.31
CA TYR A 80 3.39 0.82 -20.01
C TYR A 80 4.47 0.25 -19.09
N LYS A 81 5.27 -0.71 -19.58
CA LYS A 81 6.35 -1.31 -18.78
C LYS A 81 7.39 -0.29 -18.33
N GLN A 82 7.73 0.64 -19.20
CA GLN A 82 8.67 1.72 -18.89
C GLN A 82 8.11 2.63 -17.80
N HIS A 83 6.86 3.11 -17.94
CA HIS A 83 6.24 3.97 -16.92
C HIS A 83 6.12 3.26 -15.56
N ILE A 84 5.69 1.99 -15.54
CA ILE A 84 5.61 1.21 -14.30
C ILE A 84 6.99 1.06 -13.66
N TYR A 85 8.01 0.77 -14.47
CA TYR A 85 9.39 0.67 -14.00
C TYR A 85 9.88 2.00 -13.40
N ASP A 86 9.65 3.12 -14.08
CA ASP A 86 10.08 4.44 -13.64
C ASP A 86 9.38 4.85 -12.33
N ILE A 87 8.12 4.47 -12.15
CA ILE A 87 7.38 4.69 -10.90
C ILE A 87 7.99 3.85 -9.76
N ILE A 88 8.26 2.56 -9.99
CA ILE A 88 8.86 1.69 -8.97
C ILE A 88 10.24 2.23 -8.56
N LEU A 89 11.07 2.59 -9.54
CA LEU A 89 12.40 3.12 -9.28
C LEU A 89 12.37 4.42 -8.45
N ARG A 90 11.38 5.28 -8.71
CA ARG A 90 11.16 6.53 -7.96
C ARG A 90 10.73 6.27 -6.51
N HIS A 91 9.93 5.24 -6.24
CA HIS A 91 9.47 4.89 -4.89
C HIS A 91 10.52 4.14 -4.07
N ASP A 92 11.38 3.35 -4.71
CA ASP A 92 12.44 2.58 -4.04
C ASP A 92 13.74 3.39 -3.80
N ASN A 93 13.73 4.71 -4.01
CA ASN A 93 14.93 5.58 -3.95
C ASN A 93 16.12 5.03 -4.76
N GLY A 94 15.87 4.34 -5.87
CA GLY A 94 16.92 3.73 -6.69
C GLY A 94 17.62 2.51 -6.08
N GLN A 95 17.14 1.93 -4.97
CA GLN A 95 17.79 0.80 -4.31
C GLN A 95 17.56 -0.54 -5.02
N SER A 96 16.49 -0.67 -5.81
CA SER A 96 16.23 -1.88 -6.61
C SER A 96 17.15 -1.94 -7.83
N LEU A 97 18.30 -2.60 -7.68
CA LEU A 97 19.28 -2.87 -8.76
C LEU A 97 18.76 -3.87 -9.81
N GLU A 98 17.70 -4.61 -9.49
CA GLU A 98 17.09 -5.57 -10.41
C GLU A 98 15.81 -5.01 -11.02
N LYS A 99 15.66 -5.16 -12.35
CA LYS A 99 14.43 -4.80 -13.04
C LYS A 99 13.27 -5.59 -12.45
N PRO A 100 12.27 -4.95 -11.80
CA PRO A 100 11.12 -5.65 -11.25
C PRO A 100 10.45 -6.46 -12.37
N LYS A 101 10.23 -7.75 -12.12
CA LYS A 101 9.49 -8.61 -13.04
C LYS A 101 8.01 -8.23 -12.97
N VAL A 102 7.62 -7.19 -13.70
CA VAL A 102 6.23 -6.77 -13.84
C VAL A 102 5.51 -7.85 -14.66
N ALA A 103 4.64 -8.61 -14.00
CA ALA A 103 3.75 -9.53 -14.68
C ALA A 103 2.78 -8.71 -15.55
N LEU A 104 2.68 -9.04 -16.84
CA LEU A 104 1.76 -8.33 -17.72
C LEU A 104 0.33 -8.82 -17.46
N ASP A 105 -0.44 -8.07 -16.68
CA ASP A 105 -1.89 -8.23 -16.61
C ASP A 105 -2.57 -7.24 -17.58
N LEU A 106 -3.33 -7.78 -18.55
CA LEU A 106 -4.09 -6.96 -19.50
C LEU A 106 -5.14 -6.10 -18.80
N ARG A 107 -5.67 -6.55 -17.66
CA ARG A 107 -6.63 -5.78 -16.88
C ARG A 107 -5.99 -4.51 -16.34
N GLU A 108 -4.84 -4.65 -15.69
CA GLU A 108 -4.10 -3.53 -15.11
C GLU A 108 -3.61 -2.57 -16.19
N LEU A 109 -3.19 -3.10 -17.34
CA LEU A 109 -2.81 -2.30 -18.49
C LEU A 109 -4.00 -1.50 -19.03
N CYS A 110 -5.19 -2.10 -19.16
CA CYS A 110 -6.39 -1.37 -19.59
C CYS A 110 -6.78 -0.29 -18.58
N ASP A 111 -6.78 -0.63 -17.29
CA ASP A 111 -7.07 0.30 -16.20
C ASP A 111 -6.07 1.49 -16.21
N TYR A 112 -4.79 1.22 -16.47
CA TYR A 112 -3.74 2.24 -16.62
C TYR A 112 -4.04 3.21 -17.75
N TYR A 113 -4.32 2.72 -18.96
CA TYR A 113 -4.58 3.59 -20.11
C TYR A 113 -5.86 4.39 -19.96
N ILE A 114 -6.91 3.82 -19.36
CA ILE A 114 -8.13 4.58 -19.02
C ILE A 114 -7.80 5.72 -18.03
N LYS A 115 -6.90 5.47 -17.07
CA LYS A 115 -6.45 6.49 -16.13
C LYS A 115 -5.61 7.56 -16.84
N LEU A 116 -4.73 7.14 -17.73
CA LEU A 116 -3.88 8.03 -18.53
C LEU A 116 -4.70 8.92 -19.45
N ASP A 117 -5.69 8.39 -20.17
CA ASP A 117 -6.60 9.17 -21.00
C ASP A 117 -7.32 10.26 -20.19
N LYS A 118 -7.80 9.93 -18.97
CA LYS A 118 -8.43 10.91 -18.07
C LYS A 118 -7.47 12.02 -17.66
N TYR A 119 -6.23 11.67 -17.37
CA TYR A 119 -5.19 12.62 -17.00
C TYR A 119 -4.82 13.52 -18.17
N GLU A 120 -4.69 12.96 -19.37
CA GLU A 120 -4.42 13.72 -20.59
C GLU A 120 -5.56 14.71 -20.89
N ILE A 121 -6.82 14.28 -20.80
CA ILE A 121 -8.00 15.13 -21.02
C ILE A 121 -8.07 16.26 -19.99
N ALA A 122 -7.85 15.95 -18.70
CA ALA A 122 -7.87 16.96 -17.65
C ALA A 122 -6.74 17.99 -17.82
N PHE A 123 -5.58 17.57 -18.35
CA PHE A 123 -4.52 18.53 -18.66
C PHE A 123 -4.93 19.43 -19.81
N ASP A 124 -5.47 18.84 -20.88
CA ASP A 124 -5.89 19.58 -22.09
C ASP A 124 -7.04 20.56 -21.79
N GLU A 125 -7.88 20.29 -20.80
CA GLU A 125 -8.94 21.20 -20.33
C GLU A 125 -8.38 22.41 -19.54
N LEU A 126 -7.28 22.23 -18.81
CA LEU A 126 -6.64 23.30 -18.05
C LEU A 126 -5.62 24.10 -18.86
N SER A 127 -4.97 23.48 -19.85
CA SER A 127 -4.09 24.19 -20.76
C SER A 127 -4.92 25.00 -21.75
N GLU A 128 -4.97 26.32 -21.57
CA GLU A 128 -5.47 27.23 -22.63
C GLU A 128 -4.78 26.91 -23.97
N GLU A 129 -5.48 27.10 -25.11
CA GLU A 129 -5.10 26.58 -26.45
C GLU A 129 -3.65 26.85 -26.91
N ASP A 130 -2.97 27.86 -26.34
CA ASP A 130 -1.60 28.25 -26.69
C ASP A 130 -0.53 27.83 -25.66
N ARG A 131 -0.91 27.31 -24.49
CA ARG A 131 0.04 26.97 -23.42
C ARG A 131 0.35 25.48 -23.39
N THR A 132 1.59 25.13 -23.74
CA THR A 132 2.12 23.77 -23.56
C THR A 132 2.52 23.45 -22.10
N THR A 133 2.38 24.42 -21.21
CA THR A 133 2.80 24.31 -19.80
C THR A 133 1.77 24.96 -18.87
N ILE A 134 1.59 24.36 -17.70
CA ILE A 134 0.73 24.88 -16.63
C ILE A 134 1.57 25.31 -15.42
N LYS A 135 1.06 26.24 -14.60
CA LYS A 135 1.72 26.69 -13.36
C LYS A 135 1.38 25.79 -12.18
N TYR A 136 2.14 25.89 -11.09
CA TYR A 136 1.90 25.10 -9.87
C TYR A 136 0.48 25.26 -9.28
N GLN A 137 -0.11 26.46 -9.37
CA GLN A 137 -1.49 26.69 -8.92
C GLN A 137 -2.50 25.91 -9.76
N GLU A 138 -2.28 25.83 -11.07
CA GLU A 138 -3.09 25.07 -12.02
C GLU A 138 -2.89 23.56 -11.83
N VAL A 139 -1.72 23.10 -11.38
CA VAL A 139 -1.51 21.69 -10.97
C VAL A 139 -2.45 21.31 -9.83
N GLN A 140 -2.76 22.22 -8.90
CA GLN A 140 -3.70 21.93 -7.82
C GLN A 140 -5.15 21.83 -8.36
N LEU A 141 -5.53 22.72 -9.28
CA LEU A 141 -6.84 22.69 -9.95
C LEU A 141 -7.00 21.44 -10.83
N TYR A 142 -5.92 20.98 -11.46
CA TYR A 142 -5.88 19.76 -12.25
C TYR A 142 -6.31 18.52 -11.44
N PHE A 143 -5.86 18.42 -10.18
CA PHE A 143 -6.33 17.33 -9.31
C PHE A 143 -7.79 17.46 -8.93
N GLU A 144 -8.29 18.68 -8.76
CA GLU A 144 -9.71 18.95 -8.47
C GLU A 144 -10.61 18.53 -9.63
N VAL A 145 -10.23 18.82 -10.88
CA VAL A 145 -10.93 18.36 -12.09
C VAL A 145 -10.99 16.83 -12.17
N LEU A 146 -9.91 16.15 -11.75
CA LEU A 146 -9.87 14.69 -11.68
C LEU A 146 -10.66 14.09 -10.50
N GLY A 147 -11.24 14.93 -9.65
CA GLY A 147 -11.88 14.51 -8.39
C GLY A 147 -10.88 13.79 -7.47
N LEU A 148 -9.62 14.22 -7.48
CA LEU A 148 -8.55 13.73 -6.64
C LEU A 148 -8.17 14.82 -5.62
N THR A 149 -7.85 14.42 -4.39
CA THR A 149 -7.54 15.36 -3.32
C THR A 149 -6.18 15.05 -2.70
N PRO A 150 -5.06 15.28 -3.42
CA PRO A 150 -3.74 15.21 -2.84
C PRO A 150 -3.48 16.39 -1.90
N THR A 151 -2.71 16.14 -0.85
CA THR A 151 -2.24 17.19 0.05
C THR A 151 -1.18 18.03 -0.65
N LYS A 152 -1.11 19.34 -0.40
CA LYS A 152 -0.06 20.22 -0.96
C LYS A 152 1.36 19.69 -0.72
N ALA A 153 1.59 19.08 0.44
CA ALA A 153 2.87 18.44 0.77
C ALA A 153 3.18 17.23 -0.15
N GLU A 154 2.17 16.44 -0.51
CA GLU A 154 2.31 15.29 -1.43
C GLU A 154 2.64 15.77 -2.84
N ILE A 155 1.96 16.82 -3.31
CA ILE A 155 2.26 17.44 -4.61
C ILE A 155 3.70 17.94 -4.64
N ARG A 156 4.15 18.62 -3.58
CA ARG A 156 5.53 19.12 -3.49
C ARG A 156 6.55 17.99 -3.51
N ILE A 157 6.40 16.99 -2.65
CA ILE A 157 7.31 15.83 -2.59
C ILE A 157 7.38 15.11 -3.95
N ALA A 158 6.22 14.88 -4.58
CA ALA A 158 6.17 14.25 -5.89
C ALA A 158 6.88 15.09 -6.96
N THR A 159 6.68 16.41 -6.93
CA THR A 159 7.36 17.36 -7.83
C THR A 159 8.88 17.28 -7.67
N ASP A 160 9.37 17.29 -6.42
CA ASP A 160 10.80 17.23 -6.11
C ASP A 160 11.44 15.94 -6.65
N ILE A 161 10.73 14.80 -6.50
CA ILE A 161 11.20 13.49 -6.97
C ILE A 161 11.24 13.39 -8.50
N ILE A 162 10.31 14.07 -9.19
CA ILE A 162 10.17 13.96 -10.65
C ILE A 162 11.12 14.90 -11.36
N LEU A 163 11.29 16.12 -10.85
CA LEU A 163 12.15 17.13 -11.47
C LEU A 163 13.65 16.92 -11.19
N ARG A 164 14.02 15.98 -10.29
CA ARG A 164 15.40 15.50 -10.02
C ARG A 164 16.48 16.59 -10.23
N GLU A 165 16.54 17.54 -9.30
CA GLU A 165 17.62 18.55 -9.14
C GLU A 165 17.82 19.56 -10.29
N ASP A 166 17.13 20.70 -10.17
CA ASP A 166 17.68 22.07 -10.24
C ASP A 166 16.51 22.99 -9.93
N SER A 167 16.10 23.07 -8.65
CA SER A 167 14.83 23.65 -8.21
C SER A 167 14.54 24.99 -8.89
N PRO A 168 13.76 25.01 -9.99
CA PRO A 168 13.23 26.26 -10.46
C PRO A 168 12.20 26.64 -9.40
N ASN A 169 12.14 27.92 -9.04
CA ASN A 169 11.12 28.41 -8.12
C ASN A 169 9.76 27.80 -8.54
N TYR A 170 9.18 26.93 -7.69
CA TYR A 170 8.03 26.09 -8.05
C TYR A 170 6.85 26.92 -8.59
N LEU A 171 6.79 28.18 -8.17
CA LEU A 171 5.81 29.17 -8.60
C LEU A 171 6.00 29.66 -10.05
N THR A 172 7.23 29.64 -10.56
CA THR A 172 7.59 30.14 -11.89
C THR A 172 7.86 29.03 -12.90
N TYR A 173 7.99 27.78 -12.45
CA TYR A 173 8.20 26.65 -13.34
C TYR A 173 6.93 26.33 -14.14
N GLY A 174 7.08 26.18 -15.45
CA GLY A 174 6.03 25.68 -16.34
C GLY A 174 6.09 24.15 -16.39
N TYR A 175 5.04 23.51 -15.86
CA TYR A 175 4.90 22.07 -15.87
C TYR A 175 4.35 21.59 -17.20
N THR A 176 5.11 20.75 -17.90
CA THR A 176 4.65 20.06 -19.12
C THR A 176 3.60 19.00 -18.79
N LYS A 177 2.84 18.59 -19.79
CA LYS A 177 1.86 17.49 -19.70
C LYS A 177 2.47 16.23 -19.07
N GLU A 178 3.64 15.83 -19.55
CA GLU A 178 4.38 14.67 -19.04
C GLU A 178 4.71 14.80 -17.56
N ASN A 179 5.19 15.96 -17.13
CA ASN A 179 5.53 16.22 -15.72
C ASN A 179 4.28 16.12 -14.83
N VAL A 180 3.16 16.70 -15.24
CA VAL A 180 1.92 16.71 -14.44
C VAL A 180 1.32 15.30 -14.34
N ILE A 181 1.31 14.57 -15.45
CA ILE A 181 0.87 13.18 -15.49
C ILE A 181 1.75 12.32 -14.59
N ASP A 182 3.06 12.50 -14.64
CA ASP A 182 3.99 11.79 -13.79
C ASP A 182 3.81 12.13 -12.31
N ILE A 183 3.54 13.39 -11.97
CA ILE A 183 3.20 13.81 -10.59
C ILE A 183 1.95 13.08 -10.13
N ALA A 184 0.92 13.03 -10.99
CA ALA A 184 -0.32 12.34 -10.68
C ALA A 184 -0.14 10.82 -10.54
N LEU A 185 0.68 10.19 -11.37
CA LEU A 185 0.99 8.76 -11.32
C LEU A 185 1.90 8.40 -10.15
N HIS A 186 2.78 9.31 -9.72
CA HIS A 186 3.63 9.11 -8.55
C HIS A 186 2.83 9.14 -7.25
N ILE A 187 1.88 10.09 -7.12
CA ILE A 187 0.98 10.17 -5.97
C ILE A 187 -0.07 9.04 -6.00
N PHE A 188 -0.74 8.86 -7.13
CA PHE A 188 -1.81 7.88 -7.32
C PHE A 188 -1.33 6.71 -8.15
N VAL A 189 -0.48 5.91 -7.51
CA VAL A 189 0.23 4.77 -8.11
C VAL A 189 -0.72 3.79 -8.81
N PRO A 190 -0.46 3.41 -10.07
CA PRO A 190 -1.25 2.42 -10.79
C PRO A 190 -1.08 1.01 -10.20
N ARG A 191 -2.13 0.18 -10.29
CA ARG A 191 -2.20 -1.14 -9.63
C ARG A 191 -1.08 -2.11 -10.03
N GLY A 192 -0.62 -2.03 -11.28
CA GLY A 192 0.41 -2.94 -11.80
C GLY A 192 1.83 -2.71 -11.27
N THR A 193 2.06 -1.71 -10.41
CA THR A 193 3.34 -1.59 -9.68
C THR A 193 3.39 -2.53 -8.47
N HIS A 194 2.23 -2.98 -7.96
CA HIS A 194 2.08 -3.76 -6.74
C HIS A 194 2.71 -3.16 -5.47
N LEU A 195 3.08 -1.87 -5.51
CA LEU A 195 3.61 -1.15 -4.36
C LEU A 195 2.52 -1.03 -3.28
N GLN A 196 2.90 -1.33 -2.03
CA GLN A 196 2.03 -1.21 -0.86
C GLN A 196 2.38 0.04 -0.06
N ASN A 197 1.39 0.66 0.60
CA ASN A 197 1.57 1.80 1.50
C ASN A 197 2.29 3.02 0.88
N THR A 198 2.11 3.27 -0.41
CA THR A 198 2.73 4.41 -1.10
C THR A 198 2.22 5.77 -0.60
N ARG A 199 0.99 5.80 -0.07
CA ARG A 199 0.36 7.01 0.48
C ARG A 199 -0.10 6.76 1.92
N LYS A 200 0.10 7.74 2.80
CA LYS A 200 -0.31 7.67 4.21
C LYS A 200 -1.73 8.23 4.36
N SER A 201 -2.64 7.42 4.89
CA SER A 201 -3.98 7.89 5.24
C SER A 201 -3.88 8.94 6.34
N THR A 202 -4.47 10.10 6.13
CA THR A 202 -4.65 11.10 7.19
C THR A 202 -6.10 11.10 7.66
N TRP A 203 -6.36 11.62 8.86
CA TRP A 203 -7.74 11.74 9.37
C TRP A 203 -8.64 12.58 8.45
N LEU A 204 -8.07 13.57 7.78
CA LEU A 204 -8.78 14.47 6.87
C LEU A 204 -8.91 13.90 5.44
N CYS A 205 -7.98 13.03 5.04
CA CYS A 205 -8.03 12.32 3.76
C CYS A 205 -7.87 10.81 4.02
N PRO A 206 -8.95 10.13 4.46
CA PRO A 206 -8.89 8.70 4.65
C PRO A 206 -8.74 8.00 3.30
N ILE A 207 -7.96 6.92 3.26
CA ILE A 207 -7.70 6.15 2.04
C ILE A 207 -8.38 4.79 2.19
N VAL A 208 -9.14 4.38 1.18
CA VAL A 208 -9.80 3.07 1.11
C VAL A 208 -9.28 2.34 -0.12
N GLY A 209 -8.48 1.28 0.08
CA GLY A 209 -7.99 0.45 -1.02
C GLY A 209 -7.14 1.21 -2.05
N ASN A 210 -6.28 2.12 -1.60
CA ASN A 210 -5.44 3.04 -2.39
C ASN A 210 -6.19 4.18 -3.13
N ASP A 211 -7.50 4.31 -2.94
CA ASP A 211 -8.28 5.44 -3.47
C ASP A 211 -8.73 6.37 -2.32
N ASP A 212 -8.91 7.65 -2.61
CA ASP A 212 -9.42 8.64 -1.65
C ASP A 212 -10.85 8.29 -1.22
N ALA A 213 -11.09 8.21 0.09
CA ALA A 213 -12.41 7.94 0.65
C ALA A 213 -13.45 8.99 0.21
N LEU A 214 -13.01 10.23 0.01
CA LEU A 214 -13.85 11.35 -0.44
C LEU A 214 -14.51 11.09 -1.80
N ARG A 215 -13.89 10.25 -2.66
CA ARG A 215 -14.47 9.84 -3.95
C ARG A 215 -15.72 8.99 -3.82
N PHE A 216 -15.89 8.30 -2.70
CA PHE A 216 -17.05 7.45 -2.48
C PHE A 216 -18.29 8.24 -2.01
N GLY A 217 -18.15 9.57 -1.82
CA GLY A 217 -19.21 10.46 -1.37
C GLY A 217 -19.41 10.39 0.14
N ALA A 218 -19.67 11.55 0.76
CA ALA A 218 -20.00 11.65 2.18
C ALA A 218 -21.20 10.77 2.57
N ASP A 219 -22.12 10.53 1.63
CA ASP A 219 -23.33 9.73 1.84
C ASP A 219 -23.04 8.23 2.07
N LYS A 220 -21.91 7.71 1.55
CA LYS A 220 -21.49 6.31 1.78
C LYS A 220 -20.59 6.16 2.99
N ILE A 221 -19.93 7.25 3.42
CA ILE A 221 -19.19 7.29 4.67
C ILE A 221 -20.23 7.53 5.77
N LYS A 222 -20.79 6.44 6.33
CA LYS A 222 -21.68 6.54 7.50
C LYS A 222 -21.03 7.49 8.50
N GLN A 223 -21.68 8.62 8.78
CA GLN A 223 -21.22 9.53 9.81
C GLN A 223 -21.06 8.73 11.10
N ILE A 224 -19.81 8.53 11.50
CA ILE A 224 -19.51 7.86 12.75
C ILE A 224 -19.78 8.90 13.83
N THR A 225 -20.65 8.56 14.78
CA THR A 225 -20.90 9.43 15.93
C THR A 225 -19.58 9.70 16.66
N MET A 226 -19.36 10.95 17.09
CA MET A 226 -18.12 11.35 17.78
C MET A 226 -17.80 10.42 18.96
N ASP A 227 -18.83 9.95 19.66
CA ASP A 227 -18.73 8.94 20.72
C ASP A 227 -18.01 7.65 20.27
N LYS A 228 -18.34 7.12 19.09
CA LYS A 228 -17.68 5.93 18.55
C LYS A 228 -16.22 6.19 18.17
N CYS A 229 -15.90 7.38 17.66
CA CYS A 229 -14.51 7.80 17.43
C CYS A 229 -13.74 7.92 18.74
N MET A 230 -14.31 8.57 19.76
CA MET A 230 -13.71 8.70 21.09
C MET A 230 -13.46 7.33 21.74
N ARG A 231 -14.42 6.40 21.64
CA ARG A 231 -14.24 5.02 22.12
C ARG A 231 -13.12 4.29 21.38
N MET A 232 -13.04 4.40 20.06
CA MET A 232 -11.96 3.78 19.28
C MET A 232 -10.58 4.35 19.65
N THR A 233 -10.48 5.67 19.84
CA THR A 233 -9.23 6.31 20.29
C THR A 233 -8.87 5.91 21.71
N ALA A 234 -9.84 5.86 22.63
CA ALA A 234 -9.62 5.38 24.00
C ALA A 234 -9.17 3.90 24.02
N LEU A 235 -9.78 3.05 23.20
CA LEU A 235 -9.38 1.65 23.04
C LEU A 235 -7.98 1.53 22.44
N SER A 236 -7.64 2.30 21.42
CA SER A 236 -6.29 2.36 20.83
C SER A 236 -5.22 2.83 21.82
N ILE A 237 -5.54 3.82 22.67
CA ILE A 237 -4.64 4.29 23.72
C ILE A 237 -4.47 3.19 24.77
N ARG A 238 -5.57 2.57 25.18
CA ARG A 238 -5.56 1.47 26.14
C ARG A 238 -4.83 0.23 25.61
N GLU A 239 -4.97 -0.10 24.33
CA GLU A 239 -4.23 -1.19 23.67
C GLU A 239 -2.74 -0.87 23.61
N ARG A 240 -2.36 0.37 23.28
CA ARG A 240 -0.96 0.82 23.35
C ARG A 240 -0.41 0.76 24.77
N GLN A 241 -1.21 1.11 25.78
CA GLN A 241 -0.83 1.04 27.19
C GLN A 241 -0.75 -0.41 27.68
N ASN A 242 -1.69 -1.27 27.30
CA ASN A 242 -1.74 -2.69 27.66
C ASN A 242 -0.70 -3.54 26.91
N ALA A 243 -0.23 -3.09 25.74
CA ALA A 243 0.85 -3.73 24.98
C ALA A 243 2.20 -3.63 25.70
N TYR A 244 2.35 -2.67 26.62
CA TYR A 244 3.41 -2.70 27.63
C TYR A 244 2.87 -3.50 28.82
N THR A 245 3.30 -4.75 28.95
CA THR A 245 3.03 -5.48 30.20
C THR A 245 3.77 -4.80 31.36
N LEU A 246 3.30 -4.97 32.60
CA LEU A 246 3.96 -4.38 33.80
C LEU A 246 5.49 -4.66 33.80
N GLY A 247 5.88 -5.86 33.34
CA GLY A 247 7.29 -6.27 33.26
C GLY A 247 8.09 -5.60 32.13
N ASP A 248 7.45 -4.93 31.17
CA ASP A 248 8.15 -4.12 30.16
C ASP A 248 8.32 -2.66 30.61
N ILE A 249 7.41 -2.16 31.45
CA ILE A 249 7.54 -0.85 32.11
C ILE A 249 8.70 -0.89 33.12
N GLU A 250 8.79 -1.94 33.94
CA GLU A 250 9.91 -2.13 34.89
C GLU A 250 11.27 -2.21 34.16
N LYS A 251 11.33 -2.87 32.99
CA LYS A 251 12.56 -2.93 32.17
C LYS A 251 12.94 -1.58 31.58
N ILE A 252 11.96 -0.76 31.19
CA ILE A 252 12.19 0.59 30.66
C ILE A 252 12.68 1.50 31.80
N GLU A 253 12.04 1.47 32.97
CA GLU A 253 12.47 2.24 34.14
C GLU A 253 13.87 1.84 34.63
N GLU A 254 14.20 0.54 34.62
CA GLU A 254 15.56 0.06 34.91
C GLU A 254 16.59 0.54 33.89
N ALA A 255 16.23 0.56 32.59
CA ALA A 255 17.12 1.03 31.54
C ALA A 255 17.36 2.55 31.64
N GLU A 256 16.33 3.32 31.96
CA GLU A 256 16.44 4.76 32.20
C GLU A 256 17.26 5.07 33.46
N TYR A 257 17.08 4.32 34.54
CA TYR A 257 17.89 4.46 35.75
C TYR A 257 19.37 4.13 35.50
N LYS A 258 19.66 3.04 34.77
CA LYS A 258 21.04 2.66 34.38
C LYS A 258 21.67 3.72 33.48
N ALA A 259 20.93 4.28 32.52
CA ALA A 259 21.40 5.36 31.66
C ALA A 259 21.71 6.65 32.45
N ALA A 260 20.86 7.01 33.42
CA ALA A 260 21.07 8.17 34.28
C ALA A 260 22.31 8.02 35.17
N GLN A 261 22.55 6.82 35.71
CA GLN A 261 23.76 6.53 36.50
C GLN A 261 25.03 6.60 35.65
N TRP A 262 25.00 6.05 34.43
CA TRP A 262 26.10 6.15 33.48
C TRP A 262 26.42 7.61 33.13
N HIS A 263 25.39 8.43 32.86
CA HIS A 263 25.58 9.86 32.60
C HIS A 263 26.19 10.60 33.79
N LYS A 264 25.74 10.34 35.02
CA LYS A 264 26.33 10.92 36.23
C LYS A 264 27.80 10.53 36.39
N ALA A 265 28.13 9.26 36.21
CA ALA A 265 29.51 8.77 36.28
C ALA A 265 30.40 9.44 35.24
N LYS A 266 29.92 9.59 34.01
CA LYS A 266 30.65 10.26 32.92
C LYS A 266 30.89 11.74 33.20
N ILE A 267 29.90 12.43 33.77
CA ILE A 267 30.05 13.83 34.22
C ILE A 267 31.09 13.94 35.34
N GLU A 268 31.10 13.00 36.29
CA GLU A 268 32.08 12.93 37.38
C GLU A 268 33.50 12.69 36.85
N GLU A 269 33.68 11.80 35.87
CA GLU A 269 34.94 11.55 35.18
C GLU A 269 35.45 12.82 34.47
N HIS A 270 34.59 13.48 33.69
CA HIS A 270 34.93 14.76 33.08
C HIS A 270 35.35 15.78 34.14
N ARG A 271 34.63 15.87 35.26
CA ARG A 271 34.96 16.79 36.36
C ARG A 271 36.32 16.48 37.00
N LYS A 272 36.70 15.20 37.13
CA LYS A 272 38.02 14.77 37.62
C LYS A 272 39.13 15.11 36.64
N LEU A 273 38.93 14.91 35.34
CA LEU A 273 39.87 15.30 34.28
C LEU A 273 40.13 16.82 34.25
N TYR A 274 39.10 17.64 34.46
CA TYR A 274 39.27 19.10 34.54
C TYR A 274 39.98 19.54 35.83
N LYS A 275 39.80 18.83 36.95
CA LYS A 275 40.53 19.12 38.19
C LYS A 275 42.00 18.70 38.13
N SER A 276 42.34 17.62 37.42
CA SER A 276 43.75 17.22 37.25
C SER A 276 44.52 18.11 36.27
N ASN A 277 43.85 18.69 35.26
CA ASN A 277 44.48 19.59 34.28
C ASN A 277 44.45 21.09 34.68
N GLY A 278 43.68 21.49 35.69
CA GLY A 278 43.58 22.88 36.15
C GLY A 278 44.69 23.33 37.12
N GLY A 279 45.66 22.47 37.40
CA GLY A 279 46.69 22.66 38.43
C GLY A 279 48.07 23.03 37.91
N SER A 280 48.22 23.74 36.78
CA SER A 280 49.48 24.46 36.52
C SER A 280 49.28 25.66 35.60
N ASN A 281 49.96 26.74 35.97
CA ASN A 281 50.31 27.88 35.14
C ASN A 281 49.31 29.05 35.03
N ARG A 282 49.47 30.04 35.93
CA ARG A 282 49.62 31.46 35.57
C ARG A 282 49.97 32.31 36.80
N LYS A 283 51.25 32.36 37.16
CA LYS A 283 51.86 33.57 37.74
C LYS A 283 52.43 34.38 36.56
N GLY A 284 51.72 35.41 36.13
CA GLY A 284 52.10 36.25 34.99
C GLY A 284 51.73 37.72 35.22
N LYS A 285 52.55 38.38 36.03
CA LYS A 285 52.84 39.83 36.13
C LYS A 285 51.91 40.79 35.37
N SER A 286 51.11 41.56 36.10
CA SER A 286 50.61 42.87 35.66
C SER A 286 51.61 43.95 36.11
N ALA A 287 52.34 44.51 35.15
CA ALA A 287 53.31 45.57 35.34
C ALA A 287 52.61 46.93 35.58
N LYS A 288 53.01 47.62 36.65
CA LYS A 288 52.78 49.05 36.87
C LYS A 288 53.67 49.85 35.91
N GLY A 289 53.07 50.59 34.97
CA GLY A 289 53.72 51.65 34.19
C GLY A 289 53.26 53.02 34.67
N LYS A 290 54.19 53.82 35.21
CA LYS A 290 54.00 55.21 35.67
C LYS A 290 53.95 56.19 34.50
N LYS A 291 53.08 57.20 34.65
CA LYS A 291 53.09 58.60 34.17
C LYS A 291 54.32 59.07 33.35
N LYS A 292 54.07 59.89 32.32
CA LYS A 292 54.28 61.35 32.39
C LYS A 292 53.75 62.10 31.14
N LYS A 293 53.44 63.37 31.41
CA LYS A 293 53.36 64.50 30.48
C LYS A 293 54.56 64.58 29.54
#